data_AF-A0A849TLI6-F1
#
_entry.id   AF-A0A849TLI6-F1
#
_cell.length_a   1.000
_cell.length_b   1.000
_cell.length_c   1.000
_cell.angle_alpha   90.00
_cell.angle_beta   90.00
_cell.angle_gamma   90.00
#
_symmetry.space_group_name_H-M   'P 1'
#
loop_
_entity.id
_entity.type
_entity.pdbx_description
1 polymer ?
#
loop_
_entity_poly.entity_id
_entity_poly.type
_entity_poly.pdbx_seq_one_letter_code
_entity_poly.pdbx_strand_id
1 'polypeptide(L)' 'QWHDMDIGGRTVRAMASLHPAYLLRTPAAKRQAWRDLLTIRDALG' A
#
# COMPACT_ATOMS: atom_id res chain seq x y z
N GLN A 1 -6.30 -1.17 2.68
CA GLN A 1 -7.11 -0.38 3.63
C GLN A 1 -6.19 0.66 4.27
N TRP A 2 -6.73 1.81 4.67
CA TRP A 2 -5.95 2.82 5.39
C TRP A 2 -5.83 2.45 6.86
N HIS A 3 -4.67 2.71 7.43
CA HIS A 3 -4.34 2.51 8.83
C HIS A 3 -3.64 3.74 9.35
N ASP A 4 -4.02 4.18 10.54
CA ASP A 4 -3.31 5.23 11.24
C ASP A 4 -2.17 4.59 12.04
N MET A 5 -0.97 5.13 11.87
CA MET A 5 0.24 4.66 12.54
C MET A 5 0.90 5.83 13.24
N ASP A 6 1.25 5.65 14.51
CA ASP A 6 2.09 6.60 15.23
C ASP A 6 3.56 6.30 14.94
N ILE A 7 4.24 7.26 14.30
CA ILE A 7 5.66 7.17 13.97
C ILE A 7 6.34 8.45 14.45
N GLY A 8 7.15 8.35 15.50
CA GLY A 8 7.92 9.47 16.03
C GLY A 8 7.06 10.60 16.60
N GLY A 9 5.92 10.27 17.22
CA GLY A 9 4.99 11.25 17.80
C GLY A 9 4.10 11.94 16.76
N ARG A 10 4.00 11.37 15.56
CA ARG A 10 3.15 11.86 14.47
C ARG A 10 2.26 10.73 13.99
N THR A 11 0.96 10.98 13.96
CA THR A 11 0.02 10.07 13.31
C THR A 11 0.10 10.23 11.80
N VAL A 12 0.47 9.16 11.11
CA VAL A 12 0.53 9.09 9.65
C VAL A 12 -0.43 8.02 9.13
N ARG A 13 -1.08 8.33 8.00
CA ARG A 13 -1.92 7.37 7.28
C ARG A 13 -1.03 6.47 6.43
N ALA A 14 -1.11 5.17 6.66
CA ALA A 14 -0.37 4.14 5.94
C ALA A 14 -1.34 3.15 5.27
N MET A 15 -0.88 2.52 4.20
CA MET A 15 -1.60 1.42 3.53
C MET A 15 -0.67 0.22 3.42
N ALA A 16 -1.13 -0.94 3.90
CA ALA A 16 -0.43 -2.19 3.67
C ALA A 16 -0.59 -2.63 2.21
N SER A 17 0.51 -2.98 1.55
CA SER A 17 0.52 -3.58 0.22
C SER A 17 1.55 -4.73 0.14
N LEU A 18 1.55 -5.46 -0.97
CA LEU A 18 2.33 -6.68 -1.15
C LEU A 18 3.81 -6.40 -1.45
N HIS A 19 4.70 -7.17 -0.82
CA HIS A 19 6.14 -7.05 -1.03
C HIS A 19 6.55 -7.41 -2.47
N PRO A 20 7.49 -6.70 -3.12
CA PRO A 20 7.87 -6.95 -4.51
C PRO A 20 8.33 -8.39 -4.80
N ALA A 21 9.08 -9.01 -3.89
CA ALA A 21 9.53 -10.39 -4.08
C ALA A 21 8.37 -11.40 -4.16
N TYR A 22 7.25 -11.13 -3.50
CA TYR A 22 6.04 -11.94 -3.60
C TYR A 22 5.39 -11.81 -4.99
N LEU A 23 5.36 -10.59 -5.53
CA LEU A 23 4.79 -10.30 -6.85
C LEU A 23 5.56 -10.94 -8.01
N LEU A 24 6.87 -11.17 -7.85
CA LEU A 24 7.67 -11.89 -8.83
C LEU A 24 7.26 -13.37 -8.93
N ARG A 25 6.88 -13.98 -7.80
CA ARG A 25 6.48 -15.39 -7.72
C ARG A 25 4.98 -15.59 -8.00
N THR A 26 4.18 -14.54 -7.86
CA THR A 26 2.72 -14.59 -8.07
C THR A 26 2.26 -13.39 -8.91
N PRO A 27 2.39 -13.46 -10.26
CA PRO A 27 2.09 -12.34 -11.14
C PRO A 27 0.64 -11.83 -11.05
N ALA A 28 -0.33 -12.72 -10.80
CA ALA A 28 -1.74 -12.36 -10.66
C ALA A 28 -1.98 -11.36 -9.49
N ALA A 29 -1.14 -11.43 -8.45
CA ALA A 29 -1.24 -10.55 -7.27
C ALA A 29 -0.86 -9.10 -7.58
N LYS A 30 -0.20 -8.82 -8.72
CA LYS A 30 0.11 -7.45 -9.17
C LYS A 30 -1.15 -6.60 -9.32
N ARG A 31 -2.28 -7.19 -9.71
CA ARG A 31 -3.56 -6.48 -9.80
C ARG A 31 -3.98 -5.91 -8.45
N GLN A 32 -3.74 -6.66 -7.36
CA GLN A 32 -4.06 -6.18 -6.02
C GLN A 32 -3.10 -5.06 -5.60
N ALA A 33 -1.79 -5.27 -5.74
CA ALA A 33 -0.80 -4.24 -5.42
C ALA A 33 -1.03 -2.94 -6.22
N TRP A 34 -1.45 -3.06 -7.48
CA TRP A 34 -1.78 -1.90 -8.31
C TRP A 34 -2.98 -1.11 -7.79
N ARG A 35 -4.03 -1.78 -7.29
CA ARG A 35 -5.19 -1.10 -6.69
C ARG A 35 -4.80 -0.34 -5.42
N ASP A 36 -3.89 -0.89 -4.62
CA ASP A 36 -3.38 -0.22 -3.43
C ASP A 36 -2.66 1.08 -3.83
N LEU A 37 -1.79 1.01 -4.86
CA LEU A 37 -1.07 2.19 -5.38
C LEU A 37 -2.00 3.26 -5.96
N LEU A 38 -3.04 2.87 -6.71
CA LEU A 38 -4.05 3.80 -7.21
C LEU A 38 -4.79 4.49 -6.05
N THR A 39 -5.14 3.74 -5.00
CA THR A 39 -5.80 4.31 -3.82
C THR A 39 -4.89 5.32 -3.10
N ILE A 40 -3.59 5.04 -3.02
CA ILE A 40 -2.60 5.97 -2.47
C ILE A 40 -2.53 7.24 -3.34
N ARG A 41 -2.44 7.09 -4.66
CA ARG A 41 -2.42 8.23 -5.59
C ARG A 41 -3.65 9.12 -5.42
N ASP A 42 -4.84 8.52 -5.35
CA ASP A 42 -6.09 9.27 -5.22
C ASP A 42 -6.19 10.02 -3.88
N ALA A 43 -5.54 9.53 -2.82
CA ALA A 43 -5.44 10.22 -1.52
C ALA A 43 -4.37 11.31 -1.47
N LEU A 44 -3.40 11.31 -2.39
CA LEU A 44 -2.35 12.32 -2.53
C LEU A 44 -2.69 13.40 -3.56
N GLY A 45 -3.83 13.27 -4.24
CA GLY A 45 -4.32 14.18 -5.28
C GLY A 45 -4.63 15.58 -4.78
#